data_AF-A0A662URL9-F1
#
_entry.id   AF-A0A662URL9-F1
#
_cell.length_a   1.000
_cell.length_b   1.000
_cell.length_c   1.000
_cell.angle_alpha   90.00
_cell.angle_beta   90.00
_cell.angle_gamma   90.00
#
_symmetry.space_group_name_H-M   'P 1'
#
loop_
_entity.id
_entity.type
_entity.pdbx_description
1 polymer ?
#
loop_
_entity_poly.entity_id
_entity_poly.type
_entity_poly.pdbx_seq_one_letter_code
_entity_poly.pdbx_strand_id
1 'polypeptide(L)'
;MSKLEDSREKLLRIPVRKTRLFFLVGYILRALSITNIVGLVLTGIGWGILSRRPGGLGYVLATIACIAAFAMHLYSIFAESPISAVNIPAITENAALIDVKQAMLSVIDATQKTLLNPISSIIPVIGGLALLLETGGVVKLKKDTDGLIPGYFVVLFIVLGLLLVAQGAFYPFVAGNLDSVKQAVEQAKSIPEVQSAVFSLMVALAPVVILSSIGFILGLATYILFGYKYWSLWKRVKRLEVAREDRKEALI
;
A
#
# COMPACT_ATOMS: atom_id res chain seq x y z
N MET A 1 19.56 13.36 37.10
CA MET A 1 19.39 12.41 35.98
C MET A 1 19.40 13.23 34.69
N SER A 2 20.37 13.03 33.81
CA SER A 2 20.49 13.88 32.61
C SER A 2 19.35 13.58 31.62
N LYS A 3 18.90 14.56 30.81
CA LYS A 3 17.91 14.33 29.72
C LYS A 3 18.29 13.15 28.81
N LEU A 4 19.59 12.88 28.70
CA LEU A 4 20.16 11.77 27.93
C LEU A 4 19.96 10.39 28.59
N GLU A 5 20.01 10.31 29.92
CA GLU A 5 19.68 9.09 30.67
C GLU A 5 18.18 8.82 30.66
N ASP A 6 17.36 9.86 30.78
CA ASP A 6 15.90 9.76 30.77
C ASP A 6 15.38 9.29 29.39
N SER A 7 15.94 9.81 28.29
CA SER A 7 15.64 9.29 26.94
C SER A 7 16.18 7.88 26.68
N ARG A 8 17.34 7.50 27.25
CA ARG A 8 17.84 6.11 27.19
C ARG A 8 16.90 5.15 27.91
N GLU A 9 16.42 5.50 29.10
CA GLU A 9 15.51 4.65 29.86
C GLU A 9 14.13 4.54 29.19
N LYS A 10 13.62 5.62 28.60
CA LYS A 10 12.37 5.59 27.81
C LYS A 10 12.46 4.68 26.60
N LEU A 11 13.57 4.72 25.85
CA LEU A 11 13.81 3.83 24.70
C LEU A 11 13.86 2.35 25.11
N LEU A 12 14.38 2.04 26.31
CA LEU A 12 14.40 0.68 26.88
C LEU A 12 13.03 0.25 27.45
N ARG A 13 12.14 1.21 27.75
CA ARG A 13 10.80 0.99 28.34
C ARG A 13 9.65 1.21 27.38
N ILE A 14 9.89 1.40 26.08
CA ILE A 14 8.84 1.64 25.07
C ILE A 14 7.69 0.66 25.32
N PRO A 15 6.47 1.13 25.66
CA PRO A 15 5.34 0.26 25.98
C PRO A 15 4.76 -0.26 24.67
N VAL A 16 5.46 -1.22 24.08
CA VAL A 16 5.27 -1.64 22.70
C VAL A 16 3.87 -2.26 22.46
N ARG A 17 3.17 -2.73 23.50
CA ARG A 17 1.87 -3.40 23.37
C ARG A 17 0.79 -2.58 22.67
N LYS A 18 0.63 -1.29 22.98
CA LYS A 18 -0.48 -0.48 22.44
C LYS A 18 -0.18 0.04 21.03
N THR A 19 1.07 0.38 20.73
CA THR A 19 1.51 0.81 19.38
C THR A 19 1.36 -0.34 18.38
N ARG A 20 1.65 -1.57 18.82
CA ARG A 20 1.48 -2.80 18.03
C ARG A 20 0.03 -3.10 17.66
N LEU A 21 -0.93 -2.75 18.51
CA LEU A 21 -2.35 -2.99 18.25
C LEU A 21 -2.84 -2.19 17.03
N PHE A 22 -2.44 -0.91 16.91
CA PHE A 22 -2.84 -0.07 15.77
C PHE A 22 -2.26 -0.57 14.45
N PHE A 23 -0.99 -0.98 14.43
CA PHE A 23 -0.38 -1.59 13.25
C PHE A 23 -0.99 -2.94 12.91
N LEU A 24 -1.31 -3.77 13.91
CA LEU A 24 -1.95 -5.06 13.70
C LEU A 24 -3.37 -4.92 13.14
N VAL A 25 -4.18 -3.99 13.66
CA VAL A 25 -5.55 -3.75 13.21
C VAL A 25 -5.57 -3.18 11.79
N GLY A 26 -4.75 -2.16 11.50
CA GLY A 26 -4.62 -1.63 10.15
C GLY A 26 -4.21 -2.74 9.17
N TYR A 27 -3.25 -3.56 9.54
CA TYR A 27 -2.82 -4.66 8.70
C TYR A 27 -3.88 -5.75 8.47
N ILE A 28 -4.61 -6.17 9.51
CA ILE A 28 -5.71 -7.14 9.38
C ILE A 28 -6.74 -6.62 8.38
N LEU A 29 -7.05 -5.32 8.41
CA LEU A 29 -7.95 -4.70 7.46
C LEU A 29 -7.39 -4.77 6.02
N ARG A 30 -6.10 -4.50 5.80
CA ARG A 30 -5.47 -4.64 4.44
C ARG A 30 -5.50 -6.06 3.89
N ALA A 31 -5.45 -7.04 4.77
CA ALA A 31 -5.33 -8.46 4.39
C ALA A 31 -6.69 -9.17 4.25
N LEU A 32 -7.82 -8.45 4.35
CA LEU A 32 -9.16 -8.98 4.07
C LEU A 32 -9.44 -9.21 2.57
N SER A 33 -8.50 -8.94 1.66
CA SER A 33 -8.56 -9.49 0.31
C SER A 33 -8.31 -11.00 0.36
N ILE A 34 -9.24 -11.81 -0.16
CA ILE A 34 -9.28 -13.30 -0.04
C ILE A 34 -7.96 -13.98 -0.47
N THR A 35 -7.14 -13.32 -1.27
CA THR A 35 -5.81 -13.75 -1.75
C THR A 35 -4.64 -13.61 -0.75
N ASN A 36 -4.79 -12.92 0.39
CA ASN A 36 -3.65 -12.49 1.24
C ASN A 36 -3.58 -13.10 2.66
N ILE A 37 -4.04 -14.33 2.82
CA ILE A 37 -3.99 -15.09 4.08
C ILE A 37 -2.53 -15.34 4.55
N VAL A 38 -1.59 -15.59 3.62
CA VAL A 38 -0.18 -15.85 3.97
C VAL A 38 0.51 -14.61 4.55
N GLY A 39 0.24 -13.45 3.97
CA GLY A 39 0.70 -12.18 4.54
C GLY A 39 0.08 -11.93 5.91
N LEU A 40 -1.24 -12.15 6.06
CA LEU A 40 -1.94 -12.05 7.35
C LEU A 40 -1.21 -12.85 8.44
N VAL A 41 -0.90 -14.12 8.13
CA VAL A 41 -0.27 -15.08 9.04
C VAL A 41 1.17 -14.71 9.36
N LEU A 42 2.02 -14.43 8.37
CA LEU A 42 3.44 -14.10 8.61
C LEU A 42 3.63 -12.82 9.43
N THR A 43 2.77 -11.83 9.21
CA THR A 43 2.81 -10.56 9.93
C THR A 43 2.16 -10.66 11.30
N GLY A 44 1.04 -11.39 11.44
CA GLY A 44 0.45 -11.72 12.73
C GLY A 44 1.42 -12.51 13.62
N ILE A 45 2.15 -13.46 13.04
CA ILE A 45 3.26 -14.17 13.69
C ILE A 45 4.40 -13.20 14.01
N GLY A 46 4.80 -12.32 13.10
CA GLY A 46 5.87 -11.35 13.32
C GLY A 46 5.60 -10.37 14.46
N TRP A 47 4.38 -9.81 14.50
CA TRP A 47 3.91 -8.94 15.58
C TRP A 47 3.67 -9.73 16.88
N GLY A 48 3.17 -10.95 16.80
CA GLY A 48 2.99 -11.88 17.93
C GLY A 48 4.31 -12.29 18.57
N ILE A 49 5.36 -12.52 17.78
CA ILE A 49 6.71 -12.81 18.27
C ILE A 49 7.34 -11.55 18.88
N LEU A 50 7.16 -10.38 18.25
CA LEU A 50 7.47 -9.07 18.86
C LEU A 50 6.80 -8.90 20.24
N SER A 51 5.56 -9.37 20.40
CA SER A 51 4.78 -9.31 21.66
C SER A 51 5.42 -10.09 22.81
N ARG A 52 6.18 -11.14 22.51
CA ARG A 52 6.77 -12.06 23.49
C ARG A 52 8.29 -11.91 23.67
N ARG A 53 9.01 -11.43 22.65
CA ARG A 53 10.47 -11.22 22.69
C ARG A 53 10.85 -9.92 21.98
N PRO A 54 10.88 -8.77 22.68
CA PRO A 54 11.45 -7.54 22.14
C PRO A 54 12.97 -7.75 22.02
N GLY A 55 13.42 -8.19 20.85
CA GLY A 55 14.81 -8.49 20.54
C GLY A 55 14.98 -8.71 19.03
N GLY A 56 16.22 -8.88 18.56
CA GLY A 56 16.57 -8.84 17.12
C GLY A 56 15.66 -9.60 16.17
N LEU A 57 15.18 -10.78 16.57
CA LEU A 57 14.30 -11.62 15.76
C LEU A 57 12.92 -10.97 15.48
N GLY A 58 12.36 -10.26 16.46
CA GLY A 58 11.06 -9.59 16.32
C GLY A 58 11.13 -8.40 15.35
N TYR A 59 12.25 -7.67 15.34
CA TYR A 59 12.48 -6.56 14.41
C TYR A 59 12.71 -7.05 12.97
N VAL A 60 13.41 -8.18 12.80
CA VAL A 60 13.56 -8.86 11.50
C VAL A 60 12.19 -9.28 10.96
N LEU A 61 11.35 -9.91 11.80
CA LEU A 61 10.01 -10.32 11.40
C LEU A 61 9.08 -9.15 11.07
N ALA A 62 9.17 -8.02 11.76
CA ALA A 62 8.42 -6.81 11.38
C ALA A 62 8.91 -6.19 10.06
N THR A 63 10.20 -6.32 9.76
CA THR A 63 10.76 -5.88 8.47
C THR A 63 10.26 -6.78 7.33
N ILE A 64 10.28 -8.11 7.54
CA ILE A 64 9.70 -9.09 6.61
C ILE A 64 8.20 -8.84 6.42
N ALA A 65 7.47 -8.52 7.50
CA ALA A 65 6.06 -8.15 7.44
C ALA A 65 5.81 -6.86 6.64
N CYS A 66 6.66 -5.84 6.78
CA CYS A 66 6.57 -4.63 5.96
C CYS A 66 6.88 -4.91 4.49
N ILE A 67 7.88 -5.76 4.20
CA ILE A 67 8.20 -6.19 2.83
C ILE A 67 7.06 -7.01 2.24
N ALA A 68 6.45 -7.91 3.01
CA ALA A 68 5.28 -8.69 2.61
C ALA A 68 4.05 -7.79 2.39
N ALA A 69 3.79 -6.84 3.28
CA ALA A 69 2.74 -5.83 3.12
C ALA A 69 2.95 -5.00 1.86
N PHE A 70 4.20 -4.64 1.57
CA PHE A 70 4.58 -3.93 0.35
C PHE A 70 4.43 -4.81 -0.91
N ALA A 71 4.82 -6.08 -0.85
CA ALA A 71 4.65 -7.04 -1.95
C ALA A 71 3.17 -7.34 -2.23
N MET A 72 2.33 -7.40 -1.19
CA MET A 72 0.88 -7.53 -1.33
C MET A 72 0.25 -6.25 -1.90
N HIS A 73 0.77 -5.09 -1.51
CA HIS A 73 0.36 -3.82 -2.09
C HIS A 73 0.70 -3.77 -3.59
N LEU A 74 1.92 -4.18 -3.95
CA LEU A 74 2.35 -4.40 -5.32
C LEU A 74 1.42 -5.34 -6.08
N TYR A 75 1.11 -6.50 -5.51
CA TYR A 75 0.19 -7.46 -6.12
C TYR A 75 -1.20 -6.87 -6.33
N SER A 76 -1.77 -6.15 -5.37
CA SER A 76 -3.08 -5.49 -5.53
C SER A 76 -3.08 -4.42 -6.63
N ILE A 77 -1.94 -3.75 -6.85
CA ILE A 77 -1.78 -2.70 -7.87
C ILE A 77 -1.52 -3.29 -9.26
N PHE A 78 -0.87 -4.47 -9.36
CA PHE A 78 -0.43 -5.01 -10.65
C PHE A 78 -1.18 -6.27 -11.12
N ALA A 79 -1.73 -7.08 -10.21
CA ALA A 79 -2.45 -8.31 -10.54
C ALA A 79 -3.97 -8.13 -10.48
N GLU A 80 -4.47 -7.27 -9.57
CA GLU A 80 -5.90 -7.01 -9.39
C GLU A 80 -6.33 -5.63 -9.93
N SER A 81 -5.41 -4.89 -10.56
CA SER A 81 -5.75 -3.61 -11.17
C SER A 81 -6.55 -3.79 -12.46
N PRO A 82 -7.60 -2.98 -12.68
CA PRO A 82 -8.33 -2.94 -13.94
C PRO A 82 -7.42 -2.66 -15.15
N ILE A 83 -6.31 -1.94 -14.94
CA ILE A 83 -5.37 -1.52 -15.99
C ILE A 83 -4.60 -2.72 -16.56
N SER A 84 -4.24 -3.69 -15.72
CA SER A 84 -3.59 -4.94 -16.14
C SER A 84 -4.50 -5.84 -16.99
N ALA A 85 -5.81 -5.64 -16.93
CA ALA A 85 -6.79 -6.35 -17.75
C ALA A 85 -7.06 -5.68 -19.11
N VAL A 86 -6.55 -4.46 -19.34
CA VAL A 86 -6.73 -3.74 -20.62
C VAL A 86 -5.72 -4.27 -21.64
N ASN A 87 -6.07 -5.39 -22.27
CA ASN A 87 -5.30 -5.92 -23.40
C ASN A 87 -5.82 -5.29 -24.69
N ILE A 88 -5.29 -4.12 -25.07
CA ILE A 88 -5.69 -3.43 -26.31
C ILE A 88 -5.25 -4.31 -27.50
N PRO A 89 -6.17 -4.77 -28.36
CA PRO A 89 -5.82 -5.58 -29.50
C PRO A 89 -4.88 -4.80 -30.44
N ALA A 90 -3.85 -5.47 -30.96
CA ALA A 90 -2.95 -4.89 -31.95
C ALA A 90 -3.74 -4.60 -33.23
N ILE A 91 -3.94 -3.32 -33.55
CA ILE A 91 -4.62 -2.89 -34.77
C ILE A 91 -3.59 -2.98 -35.91
N THR A 92 -3.71 -4.02 -36.74
CA THR A 92 -2.91 -4.15 -37.96
C THR A 92 -3.61 -3.46 -39.13
N GLU A 93 -2.85 -2.98 -40.11
CA GLU A 93 -3.39 -2.25 -41.27
C GLU A 93 -4.38 -3.08 -42.12
N ASN A 94 -4.35 -4.42 -41.97
CA ASN A 94 -5.18 -5.36 -42.71
C ASN A 94 -6.39 -5.88 -41.91
N ALA A 95 -6.60 -5.42 -40.68
CA ALA A 95 -7.71 -5.89 -39.85
C ALA A 95 -9.06 -5.38 -40.37
N ALA A 96 -10.08 -6.23 -40.40
CA ALA A 96 -11.43 -5.78 -40.74
C ALA A 96 -11.97 -4.88 -39.62
N LEU A 97 -12.59 -3.75 -39.98
CA LEU A 97 -13.12 -2.78 -39.02
C LEU A 97 -14.06 -3.42 -37.98
N ILE A 98 -14.89 -4.37 -38.42
CA ILE A 98 -15.86 -5.05 -37.56
C ILE A 98 -15.16 -5.88 -36.47
N ASP A 99 -14.07 -6.57 -36.81
CA ASP A 99 -13.31 -7.40 -35.86
C ASP A 99 -12.60 -6.52 -34.83
N VAL A 100 -12.02 -5.40 -35.28
CA VAL A 100 -11.37 -4.42 -34.39
C VAL A 100 -12.38 -3.79 -33.43
N LYS A 101 -13.56 -3.42 -33.94
CA LYS A 101 -14.66 -2.88 -33.09
C LYS A 101 -15.09 -3.88 -32.05
N GLN A 102 -15.35 -5.13 -32.45
CA GLN A 102 -15.80 -6.16 -31.52
C GLN A 102 -14.76 -6.49 -30.45
N ALA A 103 -13.48 -6.57 -30.83
CA ALA A 103 -12.39 -6.77 -29.88
C ALA A 103 -12.29 -5.59 -28.90
N MET A 104 -12.41 -4.35 -29.38
CA MET A 104 -12.34 -3.16 -28.54
C MET A 104 -13.53 -3.05 -27.58
N LEU A 105 -14.75 -3.33 -28.05
CA LEU A 105 -15.95 -3.36 -27.21
C LEU A 105 -15.83 -4.41 -26.09
N SER A 106 -15.29 -5.59 -26.41
CA SER A 106 -15.01 -6.63 -25.42
C SER A 106 -14.05 -6.16 -24.33
N VAL A 107 -12.99 -5.43 -24.70
CA VAL A 107 -12.04 -4.85 -23.74
C VAL A 107 -12.71 -3.80 -22.86
N ILE A 108 -13.52 -2.91 -23.44
CA ILE A 108 -14.24 -1.88 -22.69
C ILE A 108 -15.22 -2.51 -21.70
N ASP A 109 -16.01 -3.50 -22.14
CA ASP A 109 -16.99 -4.20 -21.30
C ASP A 109 -16.31 -4.97 -20.16
N ALA A 110 -15.19 -5.64 -20.43
CA ALA A 110 -14.41 -6.32 -19.39
C ALA A 110 -13.83 -5.34 -18.37
N THR A 111 -13.33 -4.19 -18.84
CA THR A 111 -12.78 -3.12 -17.99
C THR A 111 -13.87 -2.51 -17.12
N GLN A 112 -15.03 -2.19 -17.71
CA GLN A 112 -16.18 -1.63 -17.01
C GLN A 112 -16.72 -2.61 -15.97
N LYS A 113 -16.86 -3.89 -16.31
CA LYS A 113 -17.26 -4.94 -15.35
C LYS A 113 -16.29 -5.06 -14.18
N THR A 114 -14.99 -4.92 -14.43
CA THR A 114 -13.96 -4.94 -13.39
C THR A 114 -14.04 -3.71 -12.49
N LEU A 115 -14.20 -2.52 -13.06
CA LEU A 115 -14.31 -1.27 -12.29
C LEU A 115 -15.62 -1.19 -11.48
N LEU A 116 -16.72 -1.75 -12.00
CA LEU A 116 -18.00 -1.83 -11.31
C LEU A 116 -18.06 -2.96 -10.28
N ASN A 117 -17.09 -3.88 -10.28
CA ASN A 117 -17.04 -4.93 -9.27
C ASN A 117 -16.84 -4.29 -7.88
N PRO A 118 -17.78 -4.47 -6.93
CA PRO A 118 -17.66 -3.91 -5.60
C PRO A 118 -16.36 -4.32 -4.90
N ILE A 119 -15.88 -5.54 -5.15
CA ILE A 119 -14.64 -6.04 -4.56
C ILE A 119 -13.45 -5.18 -5.01
N SER A 120 -13.40 -4.81 -6.29
CA SER A 120 -12.31 -4.00 -6.86
C SER A 120 -12.25 -2.59 -6.27
N SER A 121 -13.38 -2.00 -5.87
CA SER A 121 -13.41 -0.70 -5.18
C SER A 121 -13.19 -0.82 -3.66
N ILE A 122 -13.69 -1.89 -3.03
CA ILE A 122 -13.59 -2.12 -1.58
C ILE A 122 -12.14 -2.35 -1.14
N ILE A 123 -11.36 -3.13 -1.89
CA ILE A 123 -9.97 -3.46 -1.54
C ILE A 123 -9.11 -2.20 -1.32
N PRO A 124 -9.01 -1.26 -2.28
CA PRO A 124 -8.23 -0.04 -2.07
C PRO A 124 -8.84 0.86 -0.97
N VAL A 125 -10.17 0.91 -0.80
CA VAL A 125 -10.80 1.69 0.28
C VAL A 125 -10.40 1.15 1.65
N ILE A 126 -10.54 -0.16 1.88
CA ILE A 126 -10.15 -0.79 3.15
C ILE A 126 -8.64 -0.64 3.35
N GLY A 127 -7.85 -0.81 2.29
CA GLY A 127 -6.40 -0.61 2.31
C GLY A 127 -6.00 0.80 2.74
N GLY A 128 -6.74 1.81 2.27
CA GLY A 128 -6.54 3.20 2.65
C GLY A 128 -6.96 3.49 4.10
N LEU A 129 -8.14 3.03 4.52
CA LEU A 129 -8.62 3.17 5.91
C LEU A 129 -7.65 2.52 6.91
N ALA A 130 -7.09 1.36 6.55
CA ALA A 130 -6.05 0.72 7.34
C ALA A 130 -4.81 1.59 7.55
N LEU A 131 -4.29 2.24 6.50
CA LEU A 131 -3.15 3.16 6.61
C LEU A 131 -3.48 4.37 7.49
N LEU A 132 -4.71 4.88 7.40
CA LEU A 132 -5.18 5.95 8.29
C LEU A 132 -5.18 5.50 9.76
N LEU A 133 -5.52 4.25 10.05
CA LEU A 133 -5.41 3.69 11.40
C LEU A 133 -3.95 3.48 11.83
N GLU A 134 -3.09 3.00 10.94
CA GLU A 134 -1.64 2.83 11.19
C GLU A 134 -0.97 4.17 11.54
N THR A 135 -1.52 5.29 11.06
CA THR A 135 -1.08 6.64 11.44
C THR A 135 -1.08 6.85 12.95
N GLY A 136 -2.08 6.33 13.68
CA GLY A 136 -2.11 6.37 15.14
C GLY A 136 -0.94 5.61 15.77
N GLY A 137 -0.54 4.49 15.17
CA GLY A 137 0.67 3.73 15.53
C GLY A 137 1.94 4.55 15.31
N VAL A 138 2.05 5.26 14.18
CA VAL A 138 3.21 6.12 13.88
C VAL A 138 3.30 7.31 14.84
N VAL A 139 2.19 7.98 15.13
CA VAL A 139 2.12 9.10 16.10
C VAL A 139 2.60 8.64 17.48
N LYS A 140 2.13 7.47 17.90
CA LYS A 140 2.55 6.91 19.18
C LYS A 140 4.01 6.48 19.17
N LEU A 141 4.49 5.82 18.12
CA LEU A 141 5.90 5.43 18.00
C LEU A 141 6.83 6.65 18.05
N LYS A 142 6.43 7.76 17.44
CA LYS A 142 7.13 9.05 17.54
C LYS A 142 7.18 9.55 18.99
N LYS A 143 6.07 9.49 19.72
CA LYS A 143 6.03 9.87 21.14
C LYS A 143 6.90 8.96 22.01
N ASP A 144 6.81 7.65 21.80
CA ASP A 144 7.54 6.64 22.58
C ASP A 144 9.06 6.66 22.31
N THR A 145 9.49 7.23 21.18
CA THR A 145 10.90 7.34 20.78
C THR A 145 11.46 8.75 20.94
N ASP A 146 10.82 9.62 21.73
CA ASP A 146 11.20 11.02 21.95
C ASP A 146 11.47 11.79 20.64
N GLY A 147 10.70 11.51 19.58
CA GLY A 147 10.80 12.20 18.30
C GLY A 147 11.86 11.64 17.33
N LEU A 148 12.52 10.53 17.65
CA LEU A 148 13.47 9.89 16.72
C LEU A 148 12.81 9.37 15.44
N ILE A 149 11.51 9.04 15.50
CA ILE A 149 10.69 8.88 14.29
C ILE A 149 10.23 10.27 13.81
N PRO A 150 10.63 10.68 12.59
CA PRO A 150 10.22 11.94 12.02
C PRO A 150 8.71 12.09 11.88
N GLY A 151 8.21 13.31 12.11
CA GLY A 151 6.79 13.63 11.98
C GLY A 151 6.24 13.47 10.55
N TYR A 152 7.08 13.56 9.53
CA TYR A 152 6.65 13.41 8.14
C TYR A 152 6.07 12.02 7.85
N PHE A 153 6.43 10.97 8.61
CA PHE A 153 5.82 9.64 8.43
C PHE A 153 4.33 9.63 8.74
N VAL A 154 3.87 10.47 9.68
CA VAL A 154 2.44 10.64 9.97
C VAL A 154 1.73 11.18 8.73
N VAL A 155 2.31 12.23 8.11
CA VAL A 155 1.76 12.85 6.90
C VAL A 155 1.78 11.87 5.74
N LEU A 156 2.87 11.11 5.54
CA LEU A 156 2.97 10.12 4.46
C LEU A 156 1.90 9.02 4.58
N PHE A 157 1.67 8.48 5.78
CA PHE A 157 0.65 7.45 5.98
C PHE A 157 -0.77 8.00 5.75
N ILE A 158 -1.04 9.24 6.17
CA ILE A 158 -2.31 9.91 5.87
C ILE A 158 -2.50 10.08 4.37
N VAL A 159 -1.50 10.64 3.68
CA VAL A 159 -1.55 10.89 2.23
C VAL A 159 -1.74 9.58 1.47
N LEU A 160 -0.99 8.52 1.80
CA LEU A 160 -1.15 7.20 1.19
C LEU A 160 -2.53 6.60 1.46
N GLY A 161 -3.04 6.74 2.69
CA GLY A 161 -4.39 6.29 3.04
C GLY A 161 -5.46 6.98 2.20
N LEU A 162 -5.38 8.31 2.06
CA LEU A 162 -6.31 9.11 1.26
C LEU A 162 -6.21 8.79 -0.23
N LEU A 163 -5.00 8.58 -0.77
CA LEU A 163 -4.80 8.19 -2.17
C LEU A 163 -5.48 6.86 -2.49
N LEU A 164 -5.39 5.87 -1.58
CA LEU A 164 -6.04 4.57 -1.78
C LEU A 164 -7.56 4.63 -1.65
N VAL A 165 -8.09 5.38 -0.68
CA VAL A 165 -9.53 5.62 -0.59
C VAL A 165 -10.05 6.32 -1.84
N ALA A 166 -9.34 7.36 -2.31
CA ALA A 166 -9.68 8.08 -3.53
C ALA A 166 -9.67 7.13 -4.73
N GLN A 167 -8.62 6.32 -4.89
CA GLN A 167 -8.53 5.33 -5.97
C GLN A 167 -9.77 4.43 -6.02
N GLY A 168 -10.17 3.81 -4.90
CA GLY A 168 -11.36 2.97 -4.86
C GLY A 168 -12.66 3.73 -5.15
N ALA A 169 -12.77 4.98 -4.68
CA ALA A 169 -13.92 5.84 -4.96
C ALA A 169 -13.99 6.30 -6.42
N PHE A 170 -12.86 6.39 -7.13
CA PHE A 170 -12.81 6.76 -8.54
C PHE A 170 -13.22 5.61 -9.49
N TYR A 171 -13.19 4.35 -9.05
CA TYR A 171 -13.48 3.21 -9.94
C TYR A 171 -14.89 3.26 -10.55
N PRO A 172 -15.98 3.49 -9.78
CA PRO A 172 -17.32 3.63 -10.36
C PRO A 172 -17.46 4.86 -11.26
N PHE A 173 -16.77 5.97 -10.91
CA PHE A 173 -16.79 7.19 -11.72
C PHE A 173 -16.13 6.96 -13.09
N VAL A 174 -14.97 6.31 -13.12
CA VAL A 174 -14.29 5.96 -14.37
C VAL A 174 -15.11 4.96 -15.17
N ALA A 175 -15.76 3.98 -14.52
CA ALA A 175 -16.64 3.04 -15.19
C ALA A 175 -17.81 3.73 -15.93
N GLY A 176 -18.40 4.79 -15.36
CA GLY A 176 -19.45 5.57 -16.02
C GLY A 176 -18.94 6.34 -17.25
N ASN A 177 -17.67 6.78 -17.25
CA ASN A 177 -17.08 7.45 -18.41
C ASN A 177 -16.80 6.49 -19.58
N LEU A 178 -16.66 5.19 -19.31
CA LEU A 178 -16.44 4.18 -20.35
C LEU A 178 -17.64 4.01 -21.30
N ASP A 179 -18.85 4.37 -20.89
CA ASP A 179 -20.02 4.33 -21.78
C ASP A 179 -19.86 5.28 -22.98
N SER A 180 -19.25 6.44 -22.76
CA SER A 180 -18.97 7.40 -23.85
C SER A 180 -17.93 6.85 -24.83
N VAL A 181 -16.92 6.14 -24.33
CA VAL A 181 -15.89 5.48 -25.15
C VAL A 181 -16.50 4.31 -25.92
N LYS A 182 -17.38 3.53 -25.28
CA LYS A 182 -18.13 2.45 -25.91
C LYS A 182 -18.96 2.96 -27.09
N GLN A 183 -19.73 4.02 -26.89
CA GLN A 183 -20.52 4.66 -27.95
C GLN A 183 -19.63 5.16 -29.10
N ALA A 184 -18.46 5.73 -28.80
CA ALA A 184 -17.51 6.17 -29.83
C ALA A 184 -17.00 5.00 -30.68
N VAL A 185 -16.71 3.83 -30.07
CA VAL A 185 -16.34 2.62 -30.80
C VAL A 185 -17.51 2.10 -31.63
N GLU A 186 -18.72 2.04 -31.08
CA GLU A 186 -19.93 1.58 -31.79
C GLU A 186 -20.24 2.44 -33.02
N GLN A 187 -20.05 3.75 -32.93
CA GLN A 187 -20.34 4.70 -34.01
C GLN A 187 -19.19 4.84 -35.02
N ALA A 188 -17.99 4.36 -34.70
CA ALA A 188 -16.82 4.47 -35.57
C ALA A 188 -17.07 3.81 -36.94
N LYS A 189 -16.81 4.58 -38.00
CA LYS A 189 -16.94 4.17 -39.41
C LYS A 189 -15.61 3.84 -40.07
N SER A 190 -14.50 4.10 -39.38
CA SER A 190 -13.14 3.90 -39.89
C SER A 190 -12.18 3.45 -38.79
N ILE A 191 -11.05 2.82 -39.16
CA ILE A 191 -10.01 2.41 -38.20
C ILE A 191 -9.42 3.61 -37.43
N PRO A 192 -9.13 4.76 -38.06
CA PRO A 192 -8.67 5.95 -37.34
C PRO A 192 -9.65 6.42 -36.25
N GLU A 193 -10.96 6.32 -36.47
CA GLU A 193 -11.96 6.64 -35.45
C GLU A 193 -11.91 5.67 -34.26
N VAL A 194 -11.71 4.37 -34.52
CA VAL A 194 -11.50 3.38 -33.45
C VAL A 194 -10.21 3.66 -32.67
N GLN A 195 -9.13 4.04 -33.35
CA GLN A 195 -7.88 4.45 -32.69
C GLN A 195 -8.05 5.71 -31.82
N SER A 196 -8.86 6.68 -32.27
CA SER A 196 -9.23 7.83 -31.45
C SER A 196 -10.04 7.43 -30.20
N ALA A 197 -10.91 6.42 -30.32
CA ALA A 197 -11.62 5.87 -29.16
C ALA A 197 -10.67 5.12 -28.21
N VAL A 198 -9.64 4.44 -28.70
CA VAL A 198 -8.57 3.86 -27.87
C VAL A 198 -7.84 4.94 -27.06
N PHE A 199 -7.53 6.08 -27.68
CA PHE A 199 -6.95 7.21 -26.95
C PHE A 199 -7.91 7.74 -25.88
N SER A 200 -9.20 7.84 -26.21
CA SER A 200 -10.24 8.25 -25.25
C SER A 200 -10.38 7.27 -24.08
N LEU A 201 -10.21 5.97 -24.31
CA LEU A 201 -10.13 4.96 -23.26
C LEU A 201 -8.96 5.25 -22.31
N MET A 202 -7.77 5.50 -22.85
CA MET A 202 -6.58 5.80 -22.03
C MET A 202 -6.77 7.07 -21.20
N VAL A 203 -7.39 8.11 -21.76
CA VAL A 203 -7.72 9.34 -21.04
C VAL A 203 -8.74 9.07 -19.94
N ALA A 204 -9.78 8.27 -20.21
CA ALA A 204 -10.78 7.89 -19.20
C ALA A 204 -10.16 7.12 -18.03
N LEU A 205 -9.19 6.25 -18.30
CA LEU A 205 -8.48 5.45 -17.29
C LEU A 205 -7.35 6.22 -16.57
N ALA A 206 -6.88 7.32 -17.14
CA ALA A 206 -5.73 8.07 -16.63
C ALA A 206 -5.81 8.44 -15.13
N PRO A 207 -6.95 8.87 -14.55
CA PRO A 207 -7.04 9.18 -13.14
C PRO A 207 -6.68 7.98 -12.24
N VAL A 208 -7.14 6.78 -12.61
CA VAL A 208 -6.85 5.54 -11.87
C VAL A 208 -5.38 5.17 -12.01
N VAL A 209 -4.82 5.30 -13.22
CA VAL A 209 -3.40 5.03 -13.48
C VAL A 209 -2.52 5.97 -12.66
N ILE A 210 -2.78 7.28 -12.72
CA ILE A 210 -2.00 8.31 -12.04
C ILE A 210 -2.04 8.10 -10.53
N LEU A 211 -3.22 7.91 -9.94
CA LEU A 211 -3.37 7.66 -8.51
C LEU A 211 -2.64 6.38 -8.08
N SER A 212 -2.75 5.31 -8.87
CA SER A 212 -2.05 4.05 -8.59
C SER A 212 -0.53 4.20 -8.66
N SER A 213 -0.01 4.88 -9.68
CA SER A 213 1.44 5.11 -9.84
C SER A 213 2.01 6.00 -8.76
N ILE A 214 1.32 7.10 -8.40
CA ILE A 214 1.74 7.99 -7.31
C ILE A 214 1.69 7.24 -5.98
N GLY A 215 0.59 6.54 -5.70
CA GLY A 215 0.44 5.72 -4.50
C GLY A 215 1.53 4.66 -4.39
N PHE A 216 1.87 4.00 -5.51
CA PHE A 216 2.95 3.03 -5.57
C PHE A 216 4.33 3.64 -5.24
N ILE A 217 4.72 4.72 -5.91
CA ILE A 217 6.03 5.37 -5.74
C ILE A 217 6.16 5.90 -4.30
N LEU A 218 5.13 6.60 -3.81
CA LEU A 218 5.11 7.13 -2.45
C LEU A 218 5.10 6.00 -1.42
N GLY A 219 4.36 4.92 -1.67
CA GLY A 219 4.31 3.75 -0.80
C GLY A 219 5.67 3.10 -0.67
N LEU A 220 6.32 2.80 -1.81
CA LEU A 220 7.67 2.24 -1.86
C LEU A 220 8.67 3.09 -1.08
N ALA A 221 8.72 4.39 -1.37
CA ALA A 221 9.62 5.32 -0.68
C ALA A 221 9.33 5.36 0.83
N THR A 222 8.06 5.44 1.22
CA THR A 222 7.63 5.50 2.62
C THR A 222 8.05 4.25 3.39
N TYR A 223 7.79 3.06 2.84
CA TYR A 223 8.13 1.81 3.51
C TYR A 223 9.64 1.54 3.57
N ILE A 224 10.40 1.89 2.54
CA ILE A 224 11.87 1.81 2.58
C ILE A 224 12.42 2.73 3.67
N LEU A 225 12.00 3.99 3.69
CA LEU A 225 12.46 4.97 4.67
C LEU A 225 12.04 4.58 6.10
N PHE A 226 10.81 4.10 6.27
CA PHE A 226 10.28 3.69 7.57
C PHE A 226 11.01 2.46 8.08
N GLY A 227 11.22 1.45 7.22
CA GLY A 227 12.01 0.26 7.53
C GLY A 227 13.45 0.59 7.92
N TYR A 228 14.12 1.48 7.18
CA TYR A 228 15.47 1.95 7.52
C TYR A 228 15.52 2.65 8.88
N LYS A 229 14.55 3.54 9.18
CA LYS A 229 14.50 4.24 10.47
C LYS A 229 14.22 3.28 11.63
N TYR A 230 13.34 2.32 11.42
CA TYR A 230 13.06 1.27 12.41
C TYR A 230 14.29 0.41 12.69
N TRP A 231 15.03 0.02 11.64
CA TRP A 231 16.31 -0.69 11.77
C TRP A 231 17.38 0.13 12.50
N SER A 232 17.48 1.42 12.21
CA SER A 232 18.42 2.33 12.90
C SER A 232 18.11 2.48 14.38
N LEU A 233 16.82 2.59 14.74
CA LEU A 233 16.34 2.57 16.12
C LEU A 233 16.70 1.26 16.81
N TRP A 234 16.46 0.14 16.16
CA TRP A 234 16.83 -1.17 16.70
C TRP A 234 18.33 -1.29 16.99
N LYS A 235 19.20 -0.87 16.06
CA LYS A 235 20.66 -0.83 16.27
C LYS A 235 21.06 0.09 17.42
N ARG A 236 20.32 1.17 17.67
CA ARG A 236 20.56 2.04 18.82
C ARG A 236 20.16 1.36 20.12
N VAL A 237 18.96 0.79 20.19
CA VAL A 237 18.47 0.06 21.38
C VAL A 237 19.41 -1.10 21.73
N LYS A 238 19.81 -1.93 20.76
CA LYS A 238 20.74 -3.05 21.00
C LYS A 238 22.09 -2.59 21.57
N ARG A 239 22.65 -1.48 21.06
CA ARG A 239 23.90 -0.92 21.61
C ARG A 239 23.73 -0.39 23.04
N LEU A 240 22.56 0.13 23.36
CA LEU A 240 22.24 0.60 24.71
C LEU A 240 22.03 -0.54 25.70
N GLU A 241 21.46 -1.67 25.25
CA GLU A 241 21.31 -2.88 26.05
C GLU A 241 22.67 -3.47 26.42
N VAL A 242 23.56 -3.67 25.44
CA VAL A 242 24.94 -4.18 25.69
C VAL A 242 25.69 -3.27 26.66
N ALA A 243 25.70 -1.95 26.41
CA ALA A 243 26.37 -1.00 27.30
C ALA A 243 25.78 -0.94 28.73
N ARG A 244 24.54 -1.39 28.92
CA ARG A 244 23.91 -1.50 30.24
C ARG A 244 24.32 -2.78 30.95
N GLU A 245 24.49 -3.88 30.22
CA GLU A 245 25.02 -5.15 30.74
C GLU A 245 26.48 -4.98 31.16
N ASP A 246 27.33 -4.41 30.30
CA ASP A 246 28.74 -4.13 30.61
C ASP A 246 28.91 -3.25 31.87
N ARG A 247 28.04 -2.24 32.04
CA ARG A 247 28.05 -1.39 33.25
C ARG A 247 27.61 -2.13 34.51
N LYS A 248 26.69 -3.10 34.40
CA LYS A 248 26.26 -3.89 35.54
C LYS A 248 27.35 -4.86 35.97
N GLU A 249 28.06 -5.46 35.02
CA GLU A 249 29.20 -6.34 35.30
C GLU A 249 30.38 -5.57 35.91
N ALA A 250 30.64 -4.33 35.48
CA ALA A 250 31.69 -3.49 36.06
C ALA A 250 31.39 -2.94 37.48
N LEU A 251 30.17 -3.11 37.98
CA LEU A 251 29.72 -2.64 39.31
C LEU A 251 29.61 -3.79 40.34
N ILE A 252 29.92 -5.02 39.94
CA ILE A 252 29.97 -6.23 40.79
C ILE A 252 31.44 -6.54 41.09
#